data_AF-A0A851F9M0-F1
#
_entry.id   AF-A0A851F9M0-F1
#
_cell.length_a   1.000
_cell.length_b   1.000
_cell.length_c   1.000
_cell.angle_alpha   90.00
_cell.angle_beta   90.00
_cell.angle_gamma   90.00
#
_symmetry.space_group_name_H-M   'P 1'
#
loop_
_entity.id
_entity.type
_entity.pdbx_description
1 polymer ?
#
loop_
_entity_poly.entity_id
_entity_poly.type
_entity_poly.pdbx_seq_one_letter_code
_entity_poly.pdbx_strand_id
1 'polypeptide(L)'
;EGPPGAPGAELGQRVPQEPPRAAGRYVGCRYGTDGHQFNRSGRAVARGRGILGFPLTPLTLSPHPSMAQWQEVQGLANTYLEQVHQLYAGSQLPMAVRQCLAAWIEDQNWRQATEPFSSHARMLFHSLLVLLGECLGTLGSSHEDFMLKHNLRKAHRELQAEFEENPEKFANLVANLLQEERRILRLGQGGQ
;
A
#
# COMPACT_ATOMS: atom_id res chain seq x y z
N GLU A 1 -48.39 54.78 -29.61
CA GLU A 1 -48.92 53.42 -29.85
C GLU A 1 -47.98 52.42 -29.18
N GLY A 2 -48.52 51.47 -28.43
CA GLY A 2 -47.71 50.45 -27.72
C GLY A 2 -47.37 49.24 -28.60
N PRO A 3 -46.95 48.11 -27.99
CA PRO A 3 -46.00 47.98 -26.89
C PRO A 3 -44.93 46.89 -27.23
N PRO A 4 -44.59 45.89 -26.40
CA PRO A 4 -43.23 45.63 -25.92
C PRO A 4 -42.61 44.30 -26.42
N GLY A 5 -41.35 44.01 -26.10
CA GLY A 5 -40.79 42.69 -26.37
C GLY A 5 -39.35 42.48 -25.89
N ALA A 6 -39.19 42.19 -24.61
CA ALA A 6 -38.16 41.25 -24.13
C ALA A 6 -38.92 39.99 -23.63
N PRO A 7 -38.30 38.84 -23.32
CA PRO A 7 -36.90 38.41 -23.40
C PRO A 7 -36.76 37.00 -24.08
N GLY A 8 -35.56 36.41 -24.14
CA GLY A 8 -35.44 34.99 -24.52
C GLY A 8 -34.02 34.50 -24.74
N ALA A 9 -33.27 34.32 -23.65
CA ALA A 9 -32.09 33.48 -23.64
C ALA A 9 -32.52 32.00 -23.55
N GLU A 10 -32.24 31.20 -24.58
CA GLU A 10 -32.20 29.74 -24.48
C GLU A 10 -30.98 29.22 -25.23
N LEU A 11 -29.85 29.14 -24.53
CA LEU A 11 -28.76 28.25 -24.91
C LEU A 11 -29.16 26.84 -24.45
N GLY A 12 -29.68 26.07 -25.39
CA GLY A 12 -30.07 24.68 -25.20
C GLY A 12 -28.90 23.85 -24.66
N GLN A 13 -29.09 23.33 -23.45
CA GLN A 13 -28.24 22.29 -22.88
C GLN A 13 -28.42 21.00 -23.68
N ARG A 14 -27.42 20.63 -24.46
CA ARG A 14 -27.32 19.28 -25.04
C ARG A 14 -26.91 18.32 -23.92
N VAL A 15 -27.89 17.62 -23.36
CA VAL A 15 -27.69 16.40 -22.57
C VAL A 15 -27.11 15.32 -23.49
N PRO A 16 -25.95 14.71 -23.18
CA PRO A 16 -25.55 13.48 -23.84
C PRO A 16 -26.46 12.34 -23.37
N GLN A 17 -27.20 11.73 -24.28
CA GLN A 17 -27.96 10.52 -24.01
C GLN A 17 -26.99 9.34 -23.77
N GLU A 18 -27.10 8.72 -22.60
CA GLU A 18 -26.51 7.43 -22.26
C GLU A 18 -27.04 6.32 -23.21
N PRO A 19 -26.18 5.49 -23.82
CA PRO A 19 -26.64 4.30 -24.53
C PRO A 19 -27.13 3.21 -23.56
N PRO A 20 -28.10 2.37 -23.97
CA PRO A 20 -28.81 1.47 -23.08
C PRO A 20 -27.95 0.34 -22.52
N ARG A 21 -28.18 0.06 -21.23
CA ARG A 21 -27.69 -1.10 -20.46
C ARG A 21 -27.83 -2.40 -21.25
N ALA A 22 -26.71 -2.94 -21.71
CA ALA A 22 -26.62 -4.32 -22.14
C ALA A 22 -26.72 -5.25 -20.91
N ALA A 23 -27.82 -6.00 -20.83
CA ALA A 23 -27.98 -7.13 -19.93
C ALA A 23 -26.99 -8.25 -20.31
N GLY A 24 -25.81 -8.23 -19.69
CA GLY A 24 -24.80 -9.28 -19.79
C GLY A 24 -25.05 -10.37 -18.76
N ARG A 25 -25.51 -11.53 -19.26
CA ARG A 25 -25.66 -12.83 -18.59
C ARG A 25 -24.82 -13.03 -17.31
N TYR A 26 -25.53 -13.32 -16.22
CA TYR A 26 -25.03 -14.14 -15.12
C TYR A 26 -24.57 -15.49 -15.71
N VAL A 27 -23.26 -15.74 -15.73
CA VAL A 27 -22.71 -17.09 -15.88
C VAL A 27 -22.40 -17.58 -14.47
N GLY A 28 -23.25 -18.47 -13.98
CA GLY A 28 -23.05 -19.13 -12.69
C GLY A 28 -21.80 -20.02 -12.73
N CYS A 29 -20.84 -19.75 -11.86
CA CYS A 29 -19.76 -20.68 -11.57
C CYS A 29 -20.34 -21.84 -10.75
N ARG A 30 -20.55 -22.99 -11.38
CA ARG A 30 -20.76 -24.25 -10.65
C ARG A 30 -19.43 -24.69 -10.06
N TYR A 31 -19.39 -24.89 -8.75
CA TYR A 31 -18.30 -25.57 -8.06
C TYR A 31 -18.34 -27.05 -8.46
N GLY A 32 -17.35 -27.47 -9.26
CA GLY A 32 -17.10 -28.88 -9.54
C GLY A 32 -16.21 -29.46 -8.45
N THR A 33 -16.78 -30.30 -7.60
CA THR A 33 -16.04 -31.26 -6.79
C THR A 33 -15.69 -32.44 -7.68
N ASP A 34 -14.47 -32.49 -8.22
CA ASP A 34 -13.75 -33.75 -8.40
C ASP A 34 -12.33 -33.46 -8.88
N GLY A 35 -11.36 -33.86 -8.06
CA GLY A 35 -9.96 -33.87 -8.42
C GLY A 35 -9.70 -35.04 -9.34
N HIS A 36 -9.37 -34.77 -10.60
CA HIS A 36 -8.42 -35.54 -11.40
C HIS A 36 -8.08 -34.77 -12.68
N GLN A 37 -6.81 -34.40 -12.84
CA GLN A 37 -6.28 -33.95 -14.13
C GLN A 37 -5.97 -35.18 -14.98
N PHE A 38 -6.56 -35.28 -16.17
CA PHE A 38 -6.14 -36.21 -17.20
C PHE A 38 -5.60 -35.43 -18.41
N ASN A 39 -4.31 -35.59 -18.68
CA ASN A 39 -3.70 -35.17 -19.94
C ASN A 39 -3.86 -36.28 -20.99
N ARG A 40 -4.24 -35.87 -22.20
CA ARG A 40 -4.39 -36.70 -23.40
C ARG A 40 -3.03 -36.97 -24.03
N SER A 41 -2.19 -37.79 -23.39
CA SER A 41 -1.15 -38.59 -24.07
C SER A 41 -0.54 -39.54 -23.05
N GLY A 42 -0.89 -40.82 -23.11
CA GLY A 42 -0.36 -41.84 -22.21
C GLY A 42 1.14 -42.02 -22.43
N ARG A 43 1.96 -41.54 -21.49
CA ARG A 43 3.34 -42.00 -21.27
C ARG A 43 3.80 -41.61 -19.86
N ALA A 44 4.12 -42.62 -19.07
CA ALA A 44 4.85 -42.47 -17.82
C ALA A 44 6.32 -42.14 -18.12
N VAL A 45 6.87 -41.12 -17.47
CA VAL A 45 8.32 -40.87 -17.42
C VAL A 45 8.74 -40.87 -15.96
N ALA A 46 9.56 -41.84 -15.61
CA ALA A 46 10.23 -41.93 -14.32
C ALA A 46 11.66 -41.39 -14.42
N ARG A 47 12.06 -40.68 -13.35
CA ARG A 47 13.42 -40.44 -12.85
C ARG A 47 14.38 -39.54 -13.64
N GLY A 48 14.78 -38.46 -12.98
CA GLY A 48 16.06 -37.77 -13.17
C GLY A 48 16.46 -37.02 -11.91
N ARG A 49 17.54 -37.44 -11.26
CA ARG A 49 18.16 -36.86 -10.06
C ARG A 49 18.90 -35.55 -10.40
N GLY A 50 18.73 -34.55 -9.53
CA GLY A 50 19.78 -33.70 -8.97
C GLY A 50 20.40 -32.62 -9.85
N ILE A 51 20.08 -31.35 -9.55
CA ILE A 51 21.05 -30.25 -9.53
C ILE A 51 20.78 -29.37 -8.30
N LEU A 52 21.88 -29.00 -7.66
CA LEU A 52 22.05 -28.16 -6.49
C LEU A 52 21.61 -26.70 -6.76
N GLY A 53 21.12 -26.03 -5.72
CA GLY A 53 21.28 -24.58 -5.61
C GLY A 53 20.01 -23.83 -5.24
N PHE A 54 20.04 -23.24 -4.05
CA PHE A 54 19.13 -22.24 -3.48
C PHE A 54 17.84 -22.78 -2.86
N PRO A 55 17.82 -22.99 -1.53
CA PRO A 55 16.55 -22.82 -0.84
C PRO A 55 16.14 -21.36 -1.03
N LEU A 56 15.06 -21.12 -1.77
CA LEU A 56 14.23 -19.95 -1.52
C LEU A 56 13.70 -20.14 -0.10
N THR A 57 14.46 -19.63 0.87
CA THR A 57 13.97 -19.47 2.23
C THR A 57 12.75 -18.57 2.12
N PRO A 58 11.55 -19.01 2.54
CA PRO A 58 10.50 -18.06 2.83
C PRO A 58 11.09 -17.09 3.85
N LEU A 59 10.89 -15.79 3.65
CA LEU A 59 11.19 -14.78 4.65
C LEU A 59 10.42 -15.16 5.91
N THR A 60 11.07 -15.96 6.76
CA THR A 60 10.64 -16.21 8.12
C THR A 60 10.90 -14.88 8.80
N LEU A 61 9.87 -14.05 8.83
CA LEU A 61 9.74 -13.00 9.83
C LEU A 61 10.05 -13.67 11.17
N SER A 62 11.26 -13.42 11.66
CA SER A 62 11.72 -13.91 12.94
C SER A 62 10.74 -13.40 14.00
N PRO A 63 10.23 -14.26 14.90
CA PRO A 63 9.37 -13.82 15.99
C PRO A 63 10.26 -13.31 17.13
N HIS A 64 10.99 -12.22 16.89
CA HIS A 64 11.50 -11.40 17.97
C HIS A 64 10.63 -10.15 18.01
N PRO A 65 9.75 -10.00 19.03
CA PRO A 65 9.04 -8.76 19.23
C PRO A 65 10.05 -7.79 19.86
N SER A 66 10.96 -7.23 19.07
CA SER A 66 11.28 -5.83 19.32
C SER A 66 9.95 -5.12 19.15
N MET A 67 9.38 -4.63 20.24
CA MET A 67 8.22 -3.73 20.19
C MET A 67 8.55 -2.71 19.11
N ALA A 68 7.85 -2.76 17.98
CA ALA A 68 8.13 -1.84 16.89
C ALA A 68 8.06 -0.42 17.47
N GLN A 69 8.94 0.49 17.07
CA GLN A 69 8.89 1.91 17.43
C GLN A 69 7.45 2.45 17.27
N TRP A 70 6.74 1.97 16.25
CA TRP A 70 5.32 2.26 16.05
C TRP A 70 4.41 1.88 17.23
N GLN A 71 4.65 0.74 17.86
CA GLN A 71 3.88 0.28 19.02
C GLN A 71 4.13 1.17 20.24
N GLU A 72 5.36 1.64 20.44
CA GLU A 72 5.66 2.65 21.47
C GLU A 72 4.97 3.98 21.17
N VAL A 73 4.94 4.40 19.90
CA VAL A 73 4.25 5.62 19.46
C VAL A 73 2.75 5.54 19.79
N GLN A 74 2.12 4.39 19.55
CA GLN A 74 0.70 4.16 19.87
C GLN A 74 0.39 4.22 21.37
N GLY A 75 1.39 4.01 22.24
CA GLY A 75 1.25 4.09 23.69
C GLY A 75 1.42 5.49 24.28
N LEU A 76 1.67 6.51 23.46
CA LEU A 76 1.86 7.89 23.92
C LEU A 76 0.56 8.53 24.41
N ALA A 77 0.68 9.55 25.28
CA ALA A 77 -0.45 10.38 25.67
C ALA A 77 -1.03 11.15 24.47
N ASN A 78 -2.33 11.48 24.54
CA ASN A 78 -3.08 12.07 23.42
C ASN A 78 -2.41 13.32 22.82
N THR A 79 -1.80 14.18 23.64
CA THR A 79 -1.08 15.38 23.19
C THR A 79 0.08 15.07 22.23
N TYR A 80 0.77 13.94 22.43
CA TYR A 80 1.88 13.52 21.57
C TYR A 80 1.40 12.70 20.38
N LEU A 81 0.31 11.95 20.52
CA LEU A 81 -0.35 11.31 19.38
C LEU A 81 -0.83 12.35 18.35
N GLU A 82 -1.35 13.49 18.81
CA GLU A 82 -1.72 14.59 17.91
C GLU A 82 -0.49 15.11 17.13
N GLN A 83 0.68 15.22 17.77
CA GLN A 83 1.91 15.60 17.06
C GLN A 83 2.29 14.58 15.98
N VAL A 84 2.09 13.28 16.24
CA VAL A 84 2.30 12.23 15.24
C VAL A 84 1.27 12.34 14.12
N HIS A 85 0.01 12.62 14.41
CA HIS A 85 -1.01 12.87 13.38
C HIS A 85 -0.63 14.05 12.48
N GLN A 86 -0.17 15.16 13.06
CA GLN A 86 0.28 16.33 12.29
C GLN A 86 1.54 16.02 11.45
N LEU A 87 2.48 15.25 11.99
CA LEU A 87 3.67 14.79 11.26
C LEU A 87 3.28 14.04 9.98
N TYR A 88 2.34 13.10 10.10
CA TYR A 88 1.89 12.30 8.97
C TYR A 88 0.97 13.06 8.00
N ALA A 89 0.17 14.00 8.49
CA ALA A 89 -0.71 14.85 7.67
C ALA A 89 0.08 15.74 6.70
N GLY A 90 1.29 16.18 7.09
CA GLY A 90 2.19 16.95 6.23
C GLY A 90 3.11 16.11 5.34
N SER A 91 3.02 14.79 5.39
CA SER A 91 3.96 13.88 4.73
C SER A 91 3.33 13.12 3.55
N GLN A 92 4.15 12.68 2.61
CA GLN A 92 3.71 11.87 1.47
C GLN A 92 3.51 10.38 1.83
N LEU A 93 4.00 9.93 2.98
CA LEU A 93 3.85 8.54 3.44
C LEU A 93 2.59 8.43 4.31
N PRO A 94 1.53 7.73 3.91
CA PRO A 94 0.32 7.64 4.73
C PRO A 94 0.55 6.84 6.01
N MET A 95 -0.08 7.25 7.11
CA MET A 95 0.00 6.56 8.40
C MET A 95 -0.43 5.09 8.31
N ALA A 96 -1.40 4.76 7.45
CA ALA A 96 -1.81 3.38 7.20
C ALA A 96 -0.66 2.53 6.62
N VAL A 97 0.15 3.07 5.71
CA VAL A 97 1.33 2.39 5.15
C VAL A 97 2.38 2.19 6.25
N ARG A 98 2.65 3.25 7.03
CA ARG A 98 3.56 3.20 8.17
C ARG A 98 3.19 2.10 9.17
N GLN A 99 1.91 1.95 9.47
CA GLN A 99 1.39 0.95 10.41
C GLN A 99 1.47 -0.47 9.83
N CYS A 100 1.02 -0.68 8.59
CA CYS A 100 1.01 -2.00 7.96
C CYS A 100 2.41 -2.60 7.82
N LEU A 101 3.41 -1.76 7.52
CA LEU A 101 4.79 -2.18 7.29
C LEU A 101 5.71 -1.81 8.45
N ALA A 102 5.20 -1.57 9.65
CA ALA A 102 5.98 -0.98 10.74
C ALA A 102 7.28 -1.74 11.04
N ALA A 103 7.19 -3.04 11.28
CA ALA A 103 8.37 -3.87 11.56
C ALA A 103 9.36 -3.90 10.40
N TRP A 104 8.88 -4.01 9.16
CA TRP A 104 9.76 -4.03 7.99
C TRP A 104 10.45 -2.68 7.78
N ILE A 105 9.71 -1.58 7.87
CA ILE A 105 10.26 -0.22 7.72
C ILE A 105 11.34 0.01 8.76
N GLU A 106 11.13 -0.37 10.02
CA GLU A 106 12.09 -0.09 11.09
C GLU A 106 13.38 -0.91 11.02
N ASP A 107 13.35 -2.06 10.34
CA ASP A 107 14.52 -2.94 10.15
C ASP A 107 15.50 -2.44 9.06
N GLN A 108 15.09 -1.47 8.23
CA GLN A 108 15.92 -0.99 7.12
C GLN A 108 16.87 0.16 7.51
N ASN A 109 18.04 0.22 6.88
CA ASN A 109 18.97 1.34 7.04
C ASN A 109 18.66 2.50 6.06
N TRP A 110 17.59 3.24 6.34
CA TRP A 110 17.14 4.35 5.49
C TRP A 110 18.18 5.46 5.32
N ARG A 111 19.04 5.69 6.32
CA ARG A 111 20.10 6.72 6.26
C ARG A 111 21.13 6.40 5.19
N GLN A 112 21.51 5.14 5.05
CA GLN A 112 22.42 4.73 3.99
C GLN A 112 21.75 4.81 2.60
N ALA A 113 20.43 4.63 2.55
CA ALA A 113 19.66 4.74 1.32
C ALA A 113 19.42 6.20 0.85
N THR A 114 19.80 7.23 1.61
CA THR A 114 19.62 8.63 1.15
C THR A 114 20.68 9.09 0.16
N GLU A 115 21.77 8.33 -0.01
CA GLU A 115 22.86 8.67 -0.92
C GLU A 115 22.36 8.75 -2.38
N PRO A 116 22.88 9.70 -3.19
CA PRO A 116 22.42 9.89 -4.56
C PRO A 116 22.69 8.64 -5.43
N PHE A 117 21.73 8.28 -6.28
CA PHE A 117 21.78 7.11 -7.17
C PHE A 117 21.93 5.77 -6.42
N SER A 118 21.47 5.71 -5.17
CA SER A 118 21.57 4.52 -4.34
C SER A 118 20.70 3.39 -4.91
N SER A 119 21.35 2.33 -5.39
CA SER A 119 20.66 1.07 -5.74
C SER A 119 19.92 0.49 -4.54
N HIS A 120 20.41 0.73 -3.32
CA HIS A 120 19.76 0.33 -2.08
C HIS A 120 18.41 1.03 -1.90
N ALA A 121 18.32 2.34 -2.14
CA ALA A 121 17.06 3.08 -2.12
C ALA A 121 16.04 2.50 -3.09
N ARG A 122 16.47 2.24 -4.33
CA ARG A 122 15.61 1.65 -5.36
C ARG A 122 15.09 0.27 -4.93
N MET A 123 15.98 -0.59 -4.41
CA MET A 123 15.58 -1.91 -3.90
C MET A 123 14.58 -1.82 -2.74
N LEU A 124 14.83 -0.95 -1.76
CA LEU A 124 13.93 -0.75 -0.63
C LEU A 124 12.56 -0.23 -1.10
N PHE A 125 12.55 0.74 -2.02
CA PHE A 125 11.32 1.30 -2.53
C PHE A 125 10.46 0.26 -3.26
N HIS A 126 11.05 -0.53 -4.17
CA HIS A 126 10.30 -1.61 -4.82
C HIS A 126 9.85 -2.69 -3.84
N SER A 127 10.68 -3.02 -2.84
CA SER A 127 10.31 -3.99 -1.80
C SER A 127 9.10 -3.50 -1.00
N LEU A 128 9.05 -2.21 -0.67
CA LEU A 128 7.91 -1.60 0.00
C LEU A 128 6.62 -1.71 -0.83
N LEU A 129 6.68 -1.46 -2.14
CA LEU A 129 5.52 -1.59 -3.03
C LEU A 129 5.01 -3.04 -3.09
N VAL A 130 5.91 -4.02 -3.16
CA VAL A 130 5.55 -5.45 -3.14
C VAL A 130 4.88 -5.81 -1.81
N LEU A 131 5.48 -5.44 -0.67
CA LEU A 131 4.92 -5.74 0.65
C LEU A 131 3.57 -5.04 0.88
N LEU A 132 3.38 -3.83 0.35
CA LEU A 132 2.07 -3.18 0.34
C LEU A 132 1.02 -4.01 -0.43
N GLY A 133 1.41 -4.62 -1.54
CA GLY A 133 0.59 -5.57 -2.29
C GLY A 133 0.20 -6.81 -1.46
N GLU A 134 1.12 -7.34 -0.67
CA GLU A 134 0.88 -8.49 0.21
C GLU A 134 -0.03 -8.14 1.39
N CYS A 135 0.15 -6.96 2.00
CA CYS A 135 -0.77 -6.44 3.02
C CYS A 135 -2.21 -6.35 2.48
N LEU A 136 -2.37 -5.86 1.25
CA LEU A 136 -3.68 -5.79 0.58
C LEU A 136 -4.33 -7.16 0.38
N GLY A 137 -3.54 -8.20 0.09
CA GLY A 137 -4.02 -9.58 -0.10
C GLY A 137 -4.41 -10.28 1.20
N THR A 138 -3.79 -9.89 2.32
CA THR A 138 -3.99 -10.51 3.64
C THR A 138 -5.24 -10.00 4.36
N LEU A 139 -5.65 -8.75 4.08
CA LEU A 139 -6.83 -8.13 4.68
C LEU A 139 -8.13 -8.88 4.30
N GLY A 140 -9.06 -9.00 5.25
CA GLY A 140 -10.32 -9.74 5.10
C GLY A 140 -11.39 -9.03 4.26
N SER A 141 -12.64 -9.46 4.40
CA SER A 141 -13.80 -8.87 3.71
C SER A 141 -14.65 -7.96 4.60
N SER A 142 -14.14 -7.55 5.77
CA SER A 142 -14.87 -6.62 6.64
C SER A 142 -14.98 -5.22 6.01
N HIS A 143 -15.89 -4.39 6.52
CA HIS A 143 -16.02 -3.01 6.05
C HIS A 143 -14.78 -2.16 6.36
N GLU A 144 -14.18 -2.36 7.53
CA GLU A 144 -12.93 -1.72 7.92
C GLU A 144 -11.78 -2.13 6.98
N ASP A 145 -11.70 -3.42 6.64
CA ASP A 145 -10.75 -3.93 5.64
C ASP A 145 -11.00 -3.33 4.26
N PHE A 146 -12.25 -3.10 3.87
CA PHE A 146 -12.58 -2.49 2.58
C PHE A 146 -12.02 -1.07 2.48
N MET A 147 -12.24 -0.23 3.49
CA MET A 147 -11.71 1.14 3.53
C MET A 147 -10.18 1.13 3.57
N LEU A 148 -9.58 0.29 4.42
CA LEU A 148 -8.14 0.16 4.52
C LEU A 148 -7.52 -0.30 3.20
N LYS A 149 -8.12 -1.30 2.53
CA LYS A 149 -7.69 -1.76 1.20
C LYS A 149 -7.75 -0.64 0.17
N HIS A 150 -8.81 0.15 0.15
CA HIS A 150 -8.90 1.29 -0.75
C HIS A 150 -7.77 2.29 -0.49
N ASN A 151 -7.56 2.66 0.78
CA ASN A 151 -6.53 3.60 1.20
C ASN A 151 -5.13 3.12 0.82
N LEU A 152 -4.81 1.86 1.08
CA LEU A 152 -3.51 1.27 0.74
C LEU A 152 -3.30 1.15 -0.78
N ARG A 153 -4.34 0.82 -1.56
CA ARG A 153 -4.27 0.84 -3.03
C ARG A 153 -4.03 2.23 -3.59
N LYS A 154 -4.67 3.24 -3.00
CA LYS A 154 -4.44 4.64 -3.35
C LYS A 154 -3.00 5.04 -3.03
N ALA A 155 -2.55 4.76 -1.80
CA ALA A 155 -1.19 5.02 -1.35
C ALA A 155 -0.13 4.36 -2.25
N HIS A 156 -0.32 3.10 -2.64
CA HIS A 156 0.60 2.41 -3.55
C HIS A 156 0.80 3.19 -4.86
N ARG A 157 -0.30 3.66 -5.48
CA ARG A 157 -0.23 4.40 -6.75
C ARG A 157 0.39 5.78 -6.59
N GLU A 158 0.06 6.49 -5.51
CA GLU A 158 0.60 7.82 -5.21
C GLU A 158 2.10 7.76 -4.90
N LEU A 159 2.52 6.81 -4.06
CA LEU A 159 3.93 6.60 -3.75
C LEU A 159 4.72 6.22 -5.00
N GLN A 160 4.20 5.30 -5.81
CA GLN A 160 4.83 4.92 -7.07
C GLN A 160 5.00 6.13 -7.99
N ALA A 161 3.94 6.90 -8.24
CA ALA A 161 4.00 8.06 -9.13
C ALA A 161 4.96 9.15 -8.64
N GLU A 162 5.09 9.35 -7.32
CA GLU A 162 5.93 10.41 -6.74
C GLU A 162 7.42 10.02 -6.65
N PHE A 163 7.73 8.74 -6.38
CA PHE A 163 9.07 8.33 -5.97
C PHE A 163 9.76 7.31 -6.88
N GLU A 164 9.10 6.80 -7.93
CA GLU A 164 9.68 5.81 -8.85
C GLU A 164 10.95 6.32 -9.55
N GLU A 165 10.97 7.59 -9.95
CA GLU A 165 12.13 8.22 -10.60
C GLU A 165 13.28 8.51 -9.61
N ASN A 166 12.94 8.86 -8.36
CA ASN A 166 13.88 9.31 -7.33
C ASN A 166 13.64 8.62 -5.98
N PRO A 167 13.96 7.31 -5.86
CA PRO A 167 13.70 6.54 -4.64
C PRO A 167 14.54 7.03 -3.44
N GLU A 168 15.63 7.76 -3.65
CA GLU A 168 16.42 8.35 -2.55
C GLU A 168 15.62 9.41 -1.78
N LYS A 169 14.72 10.14 -2.47
CA LYS A 169 13.81 11.09 -1.82
C LYS A 169 12.85 10.37 -0.86
N PHE A 170 12.38 9.20 -1.26
CA PHE A 170 11.54 8.35 -0.41
C PHE A 170 12.32 7.86 0.81
N ALA A 171 13.55 7.36 0.60
CA ALA A 171 14.41 6.94 1.71
C ALA A 171 14.66 8.09 2.71
N ASN A 172 14.90 9.30 2.21
CA ASN A 172 15.08 10.48 3.05
C ASN A 172 13.79 10.85 3.81
N LEU A 173 12.63 10.81 3.14
CA LEU A 173 11.32 11.01 3.78
C LEU A 173 11.14 10.05 4.96
N VAL A 174 11.34 8.75 4.74
CA VAL A 174 11.18 7.72 5.78
C VAL A 174 12.18 7.92 6.92
N ALA A 175 13.45 8.20 6.59
CA ALA A 175 14.48 8.45 7.60
C ALA A 175 14.12 9.65 8.51
N ASN A 176 13.55 10.71 7.93
CA ASN A 176 13.13 11.90 8.66
C ASN A 176 11.88 11.64 9.51
N LEU A 177 10.88 10.94 8.98
CA LEU A 177 9.69 10.53 9.73
C LEU A 177 10.08 9.70 10.96
N LEU A 178 10.93 8.68 10.79
CA LEU A 178 11.38 7.84 11.90
C LEU A 178 12.20 8.61 12.93
N GLN A 179 13.03 9.57 12.50
CA GLN A 179 13.75 10.44 13.43
C GLN A 179 12.81 11.32 14.24
N GLU A 180 11.78 11.87 13.60
CA GLU A 180 10.85 12.77 14.22
C GLU A 180 9.90 12.04 15.19
N GLU A 181 9.46 10.83 14.83
CA GLU A 181 8.80 9.91 15.77
C GLU A 181 9.64 9.68 17.02
N ARG A 182 10.95 9.38 16.89
CA ARG A 182 11.86 9.24 18.04
C ARG A 182 12.03 10.52 18.85
N ARG A 183 11.92 11.69 18.22
CA ARG A 183 11.92 12.97 18.94
C ARG A 183 10.66 13.09 19.79
N ILE A 184 9.49 12.80 19.21
CA ILE A 184 8.20 12.83 19.90
C ILE A 184 8.18 11.82 21.05
N LEU A 185 8.64 10.59 20.82
CA LEU A 185 8.75 9.54 21.85
C LEU A 185 9.58 10.02 23.05
N ARG A 186 10.77 10.57 22.82
CA ARG A 186 11.63 11.10 23.89
C ARG A 186 10.97 12.23 24.68
N LEU A 187 10.22 13.11 24.01
CA LEU A 187 9.47 14.17 24.69
C LEU A 187 8.30 13.62 25.51
N GLY A 188 7.63 12.57 25.03
CA GLY A 188 6.53 11.92 25.74
C GLY A 188 6.98 11.08 26.93
N GLN A 189 8.15 10.46 26.85
CA GLN A 189 8.72 9.63 27.92
C GLN A 189 9.51 10.45 28.94
N GLY A 190 10.20 11.53 28.52
CA GLY A 190 10.99 12.40 29.39
C GLY A 190 10.20 13.53 30.06
N GLY A 191 8.90 13.67 29.74
CA GLY A 191 7.99 14.62 30.36
C GLY A 191 7.13 14.04 31.50
N GLN A 192 7.45 12.82 31.98
CA GLN A 192 6.82 12.19 33.14
C GLN A 192 7.52 12.55 34.45
#